data_AF-A0A673ZT31-F1
#
_entry.id   AF-A0A673ZT31-F1
#
_cell.length_a   1.000
_cell.length_b   1.000
_cell.length_c   1.000
_cell.angle_alpha   90.00
_cell.angle_beta   90.00
_cell.angle_gamma   90.00
#
_symmetry.space_group_name_H-M   'P 1'
#
loop_
_entity.id
_entity.type
_entity.pdbx_description
1 polymer ?
#
loop_
_entity_poly.entity_id
_entity_poly.type
_entity_poly.pdbx_seq_one_letter_code
_entity_poly.pdbx_strand_id
1 'polypeptide(L)'
;MANNSSPDQGQSQGQGQGPIANSSPSQPLGQAGAVVASSSTQPDVVVYCKLCLSEHPSAATSTLHTCDCVFCTPCLQQYVQLAIREGGGSPVTCPDMACQRTGVLLHSEIACFAPADQVELYQRLEFERGVQLDPSRAWCPVLECQAVCSIGPSSEGQPTSVPCLACHTVFCSGCRGPWQDGHACPEHQPMTSSSPASESRGRSCSDSDLPIKQCPMCGVYIERNQGCAQMLCKSCKHTFCWYCLQNLDGDIFLRHYDKGPCRNMLGHSRASVMWNRTQVVGILVGVSVIVLVASPLLLLASPCILCCLCKPCRGKKKRRKKKELTQTDIQPELSPTKS
;
A
#
# COMPACT_ATOMS: atom_id res chain seq x y z
N MET A 1 9.93 -60.94 31.23
CA MET A 1 8.60 -61.58 31.08
C MET A 1 7.92 -60.84 29.92
N ALA A 2 8.16 -61.17 28.64
CA ALA A 2 8.02 -62.45 27.93
C ALA A 2 6.55 -62.83 27.64
N ASN A 3 6.02 -62.35 26.51
CA ASN A 3 5.34 -63.09 25.42
C ASN A 3 4.67 -62.06 24.47
N ASN A 4 5.07 -61.91 23.20
CA ASN A 4 4.90 -62.78 22.01
C ASN A 4 3.46 -62.90 21.47
N SER A 5 3.22 -62.34 20.27
CA SER A 5 2.86 -63.10 19.03
C SER A 5 1.94 -62.32 18.06
N SER A 6 2.43 -62.08 16.83
CA SER A 6 1.61 -62.00 15.59
C SER A 6 1.47 -63.42 14.99
N PRO A 7 0.56 -63.74 14.03
CA PRO A 7 0.50 -63.21 12.64
C PRO A 7 -0.99 -63.03 12.17
N ASP A 8 -1.45 -63.02 10.89
CA ASP A 8 -0.86 -63.20 9.55
C ASP A 8 -1.60 -62.39 8.44
N GLN A 9 -1.97 -63.00 7.29
CA GLN A 9 -2.43 -62.37 6.03
C GLN A 9 -3.88 -62.73 5.63
N GLY A 10 -4.44 -62.03 4.63
CA GLY A 10 -5.66 -62.45 3.91
C GLY A 10 -6.16 -61.43 2.86
N GLN A 11 -6.31 -61.84 1.59
CA GLN A 11 -6.72 -61.00 0.44
C GLN A 11 -8.15 -61.31 -0.08
N SER A 12 -8.61 -60.48 -1.05
CA SER A 12 -9.72 -60.71 -2.02
C SER A 12 -11.15 -60.54 -1.47
N GLN A 13 -12.20 -60.11 -2.20
CA GLN A 13 -12.49 -59.73 -3.61
C GLN A 13 -13.70 -58.75 -3.57
N GLY A 14 -14.15 -58.01 -4.60
CA GLY A 14 -13.78 -57.85 -6.01
C GLY A 14 -14.81 -56.99 -6.78
N GLN A 15 -14.73 -56.94 -8.12
CA GLN A 15 -15.65 -56.28 -9.10
C GLN A 15 -15.66 -54.72 -9.05
N GLY A 16 -15.60 -53.95 -10.13
CA GLY A 16 -15.88 -54.15 -11.58
C GLY A 16 -16.92 -53.07 -12.00
N GLN A 17 -16.91 -52.40 -13.16
CA GLN A 17 -16.16 -52.47 -14.42
C GLN A 17 -16.02 -51.03 -15.01
N GLY A 18 -15.08 -50.77 -15.93
CA GLY A 18 -15.08 -49.56 -16.78
C GLY A 18 -15.83 -49.83 -18.11
N PRO A 19 -15.41 -49.27 -19.26
CA PRO A 19 -14.82 -47.94 -19.53
C PRO A 19 -15.57 -47.22 -20.68
N ILE A 20 -15.33 -45.92 -20.91
CA ILE A 20 -15.76 -45.25 -22.17
C ILE A 20 -14.62 -44.39 -22.73
N ALA A 21 -14.39 -44.48 -24.04
CA ALA A 21 -13.28 -43.88 -24.76
C ALA A 21 -13.67 -42.59 -25.52
N ASN A 22 -12.65 -41.87 -26.00
CA ASN A 22 -12.75 -40.71 -26.89
C ASN A 22 -13.61 -40.95 -28.14
N SER A 23 -14.37 -39.95 -28.60
CA SER A 23 -14.08 -39.21 -29.86
C SER A 23 -15.26 -38.32 -30.35
N SER A 24 -14.93 -37.14 -30.88
CA SER A 24 -15.75 -36.33 -31.80
C SER A 24 -15.77 -36.96 -33.22
N PRO A 25 -16.51 -36.48 -34.24
CA PRO A 25 -17.36 -35.27 -34.34
C PRO A 25 -18.73 -35.48 -35.04
N SER A 26 -19.52 -34.40 -35.24
CA SER A 26 -20.23 -34.02 -36.49
C SER A 26 -21.43 -33.06 -36.26
N GLN A 27 -21.69 -32.16 -37.21
CA GLN A 27 -22.88 -31.27 -37.24
C GLN A 27 -24.12 -31.97 -37.83
N PRO A 28 -25.32 -31.37 -37.69
CA PRO A 28 -25.95 -30.80 -38.90
C PRO A 28 -26.69 -29.45 -38.70
N LEU A 29 -27.16 -28.88 -39.83
CA LEU A 29 -27.88 -27.60 -40.00
C LEU A 29 -29.31 -27.59 -39.39
N GLY A 30 -29.85 -26.39 -39.07
CA GLY A 30 -31.30 -26.25 -38.82
C GLY A 30 -31.87 -24.89 -38.35
N GLN A 31 -31.95 -23.89 -39.24
CA GLN A 31 -32.97 -22.81 -39.31
C GLN A 31 -33.26 -21.84 -38.13
N ALA A 32 -32.97 -20.56 -38.40
CA ALA A 32 -33.83 -19.36 -38.31
C ALA A 32 -34.74 -19.11 -37.08
N GLY A 33 -34.41 -18.03 -36.34
CA GLY A 33 -35.30 -17.36 -35.38
C GLY A 33 -34.80 -15.96 -35.02
N ALA A 34 -35.07 -14.96 -35.86
CA ALA A 34 -34.62 -13.59 -35.62
C ALA A 34 -35.48 -12.87 -34.56
N VAL A 35 -35.10 -13.01 -33.28
CA VAL A 35 -35.63 -12.16 -32.21
C VAL A 35 -34.92 -10.81 -32.21
N VAL A 36 -35.60 -9.78 -32.70
CA VAL A 36 -35.17 -8.38 -32.57
C VAL A 36 -35.33 -7.96 -31.11
N ALA A 37 -34.27 -8.16 -30.32
CA ALA A 37 -34.20 -7.63 -28.97
C ALA A 37 -33.93 -6.12 -29.03
N SER A 38 -34.98 -5.32 -28.81
CA SER A 38 -34.87 -3.86 -28.69
C SER A 38 -34.07 -3.48 -27.44
N SER A 39 -32.76 -3.34 -27.58
CA SER A 39 -31.87 -2.92 -26.49
C SER A 39 -32.11 -1.46 -26.12
N SER A 40 -32.88 -1.24 -25.05
CA SER A 40 -33.05 0.07 -24.42
C SER A 40 -31.71 0.59 -23.90
N THR A 41 -31.20 1.65 -24.52
CA THR A 41 -29.95 2.30 -24.11
C THR A 41 -30.12 2.97 -22.74
N GLN A 42 -29.68 2.30 -21.67
CA GLN A 42 -29.42 2.95 -20.40
C GLN A 42 -28.24 3.92 -20.57
N PRO A 43 -28.23 5.10 -19.91
CA PRO A 43 -27.07 5.98 -19.94
C PRO A 43 -25.90 5.29 -19.23
N ASP A 44 -24.79 5.10 -19.92
CA ASP A 44 -23.56 4.55 -19.34
C ASP A 44 -23.09 5.46 -18.19
N VAL A 45 -23.18 4.95 -16.96
CA VAL A 45 -22.66 5.65 -15.79
C VAL A 45 -21.14 5.55 -15.84
N VAL A 46 -20.50 6.65 -16.23
CA VAL A 46 -19.04 6.82 -16.22
C VAL A 46 -18.55 7.25 -14.84
N VAL A 47 -17.37 6.75 -14.46
CA VAL A 47 -16.73 6.98 -13.18
C VAL A 47 -15.30 7.47 -13.43
N TYR A 48 -14.93 8.58 -12.79
CA TYR A 48 -13.59 9.16 -12.88
C TYR A 48 -12.64 8.48 -11.89
N CYS A 49 -11.57 7.87 -12.38
CA CYS A 49 -10.58 7.19 -11.55
C CYS A 49 -9.44 8.12 -11.14
N LYS A 50 -9.23 8.28 -9.83
CA LYS A 50 -8.20 9.14 -9.23
C LYS A 50 -6.75 8.66 -9.43
N LEU A 51 -6.52 7.41 -9.84
CA LEU A 51 -5.18 6.84 -10.03
C LEU A 51 -4.62 7.05 -11.44
N CYS A 52 -5.44 6.78 -12.47
CA CYS A 52 -5.08 6.99 -13.89
C CYS A 52 -5.62 8.31 -14.46
N LEU A 53 -6.33 9.10 -13.65
CA LEU A 53 -6.92 10.39 -14.01
C LEU A 53 -7.86 10.34 -15.24
N SER A 54 -8.48 9.18 -15.46
CA SER A 54 -9.28 8.85 -16.65
C SER A 54 -10.69 8.40 -16.29
N GLU A 55 -11.64 8.58 -17.21
CA GLU A 55 -13.01 8.10 -17.09
C GLU A 55 -13.12 6.63 -17.54
N HIS A 56 -13.88 5.84 -16.80
CA HIS A 56 -14.14 4.43 -17.09
C HIS A 56 -15.64 4.12 -16.96
N PRO A 57 -16.21 3.20 -17.74
CA PRO A 57 -17.57 2.73 -17.51
C PRO A 57 -17.65 2.05 -16.15
N SER A 58 -18.77 2.20 -15.44
CA SER A 58 -18.98 1.61 -14.11
C SER A 58 -18.66 0.10 -14.03
N ALA A 59 -18.94 -0.66 -15.08
CA ALA A 59 -18.61 -2.10 -15.18
C ALA A 59 -17.09 -2.41 -15.17
N ALA A 60 -16.23 -1.44 -15.47
CA ALA A 60 -14.76 -1.54 -15.42
C ALA A 60 -14.16 -0.86 -14.17
N THR A 61 -14.99 -0.59 -13.17
CA THR A 61 -14.58 -0.02 -11.88
C THR A 61 -14.89 -0.97 -10.73
N SER A 62 -14.21 -0.76 -9.61
CA SER A 62 -14.43 -1.52 -8.38
C SER A 62 -14.44 -0.57 -7.19
N THR A 63 -15.33 -0.86 -6.24
CA THR A 63 -15.56 -0.08 -5.02
C THR A 63 -14.93 -0.81 -3.85
N LEU A 64 -14.14 -0.11 -3.04
CA LEU A 64 -13.53 -0.69 -1.84
C LEU A 64 -14.53 -0.79 -0.68
N HIS A 65 -14.67 -1.99 -0.10
CA HIS A 65 -15.70 -2.31 0.89
C HIS A 65 -15.57 -1.53 2.21
N THR A 66 -14.36 -1.18 2.63
CA THR A 66 -14.13 -0.51 3.93
C THR A 66 -14.24 1.02 3.87
N CYS A 67 -14.27 1.61 2.68
CA CYS A 67 -14.28 3.07 2.53
C CYS A 67 -15.13 3.63 1.38
N ASP A 68 -15.84 2.81 0.62
CA ASP A 68 -16.69 3.17 -0.53
C ASP A 68 -15.95 3.94 -1.64
N CYS A 69 -14.62 3.91 -1.65
CA CYS A 69 -13.81 4.60 -2.66
C CYS A 69 -13.75 3.78 -3.95
N VAL A 70 -14.02 4.43 -5.09
CA VAL A 70 -14.14 3.78 -6.40
C VAL A 70 -12.93 4.09 -7.29
N PHE A 71 -12.40 3.07 -7.96
CA PHE A 71 -11.27 3.18 -8.88
C PHE A 71 -11.45 2.26 -10.09
N CYS A 72 -10.66 2.48 -11.14
CA CYS A 72 -10.59 1.56 -12.28
C CYS A 72 -10.02 0.20 -11.82
N THR A 73 -10.61 -0.91 -12.27
CA THR A 73 -10.15 -2.26 -11.89
C THR A 73 -8.67 -2.52 -12.21
N PRO A 74 -8.12 -2.18 -13.40
CA PRO A 74 -6.69 -2.39 -13.66
C PRO A 74 -5.78 -1.50 -12.79
N CYS A 75 -6.25 -0.33 -12.35
CA CYS A 75 -5.56 0.55 -11.43
C CYS A 75 -5.39 -0.12 -10.05
N LEU A 76 -6.47 -0.74 -9.54
CA LEU A 76 -6.44 -1.50 -8.29
C LEU A 76 -5.59 -2.76 -8.40
N GLN A 77 -5.65 -3.48 -9.51
CA GLN A 77 -4.79 -4.65 -9.75
C GLN A 77 -3.31 -4.29 -9.67
N GLN A 78 -2.88 -3.22 -10.35
CA GLN A 78 -1.50 -2.74 -10.29
C GLN A 78 -1.12 -2.27 -8.88
N TYR A 79 -2.00 -1.51 -8.22
CA TYR A 79 -1.77 -1.01 -6.86
C TYR A 79 -1.59 -2.14 -5.85
N VAL A 80 -2.51 -3.12 -5.83
CA VAL A 80 -2.48 -4.24 -4.88
C VAL A 80 -1.23 -5.10 -5.11
N GLN A 81 -0.90 -5.43 -6.36
CA GLN A 81 0.32 -6.20 -6.66
C GLN A 81 1.59 -5.47 -6.22
N LEU A 82 1.67 -4.15 -6.43
CA LEU A 82 2.80 -3.35 -5.94
C LEU A 82 2.84 -3.31 -4.40
N ALA A 83 1.68 -3.11 -3.75
CA ALA A 83 1.56 -3.07 -2.30
C ALA A 83 1.94 -4.41 -1.64
N ILE A 84 1.65 -5.56 -2.27
CA ILE A 84 2.12 -6.87 -1.81
C ILE A 84 3.65 -6.97 -1.89
N ARG A 85 4.21 -6.63 -3.06
CA ARG A 85 5.65 -6.76 -3.36
C ARG A 85 6.53 -5.85 -2.49
N GLU A 86 6.11 -4.61 -2.27
CA GLU A 86 6.88 -3.61 -1.52
C GLU A 86 6.47 -3.47 -0.06
N GLY A 87 5.24 -3.89 0.29
CA GLY A 87 4.64 -3.66 1.60
C GLY A 87 5.10 -4.62 2.71
N GLY A 88 5.76 -5.73 2.38
CA GLY A 88 6.32 -6.66 3.36
C GLY A 88 5.31 -7.17 4.38
N GLY A 89 4.11 -7.52 3.92
CA GLY A 89 3.01 -8.00 4.79
C GLY A 89 2.31 -6.91 5.62
N SER A 90 2.60 -5.63 5.38
CA SER A 90 1.80 -4.54 5.94
C SER A 90 0.43 -4.42 5.26
N PRO A 91 -0.63 -3.97 5.96
CA PRO A 91 -1.99 -4.03 5.44
C PRO A 91 -2.14 -3.11 4.23
N VAL A 92 -2.75 -3.61 3.16
CA VAL A 92 -2.98 -2.83 1.95
C VAL A 92 -4.07 -1.79 2.23
N THR A 93 -3.74 -0.51 2.18
CA THR A 93 -4.67 0.60 2.47
C THR A 93 -5.35 1.12 1.21
N CYS A 94 -6.38 1.95 1.37
CA CYS A 94 -7.00 2.69 0.29
C CYS A 94 -5.96 3.54 -0.47
N PRO A 95 -5.96 3.54 -1.82
CA PRO A 95 -5.03 4.36 -2.61
C PRO A 95 -5.28 5.88 -2.51
N ASP A 96 -6.47 6.32 -2.08
CA ASP A 96 -6.80 7.74 -1.97
C ASP A 96 -6.27 8.33 -0.65
N MET A 97 -5.27 9.21 -0.75
CA MET A 97 -4.69 9.93 0.39
C MET A 97 -5.69 10.84 1.13
N ALA A 98 -6.80 11.22 0.48
CA ALA A 98 -7.89 11.98 1.08
C ALA A 98 -9.05 11.08 1.60
N CYS A 99 -8.84 9.76 1.67
CA CYS A 99 -9.83 8.81 2.18
C CYS A 99 -10.11 9.05 3.68
N GLN A 100 -11.26 9.66 3.99
CA GLN A 100 -11.68 10.01 5.35
C GLN A 100 -11.80 8.81 6.30
N ARG A 101 -12.02 7.60 5.75
CA ARG A 101 -12.16 6.35 6.50
C ARG A 101 -10.87 5.55 6.63
N THR A 102 -9.78 5.99 5.98
CA THR A 102 -8.48 5.29 5.95
C THR A 102 -8.64 3.77 5.71
N GLY A 103 -9.45 3.40 4.72
CA GLY A 103 -9.88 2.02 4.51
C GLY A 103 -8.70 1.06 4.33
N VAL A 104 -8.83 -0.15 4.86
CA VAL A 104 -7.90 -1.28 4.64
C VAL A 104 -8.62 -2.29 3.75
N LEU A 105 -7.93 -2.83 2.75
CA LEU A 105 -8.50 -3.84 1.86
C LEU A 105 -8.58 -5.19 2.59
N LEU A 106 -9.72 -5.86 2.43
CA LEU A 106 -9.96 -7.20 2.93
C LEU A 106 -9.17 -8.23 2.11
N HIS A 107 -8.83 -9.38 2.70
CA HIS A 107 -8.19 -10.50 1.99
C HIS A 107 -8.97 -10.96 0.75
N SER A 108 -10.30 -10.87 0.79
CA SER A 108 -11.16 -11.14 -0.37
C SER A 108 -10.98 -10.13 -1.50
N GLU A 109 -10.83 -8.84 -1.19
CA GLU A 109 -10.55 -7.80 -2.18
C GLU A 109 -9.15 -7.98 -2.78
N ILE A 110 -8.15 -8.25 -1.94
CA ILE A 110 -6.78 -8.54 -2.36
C ILE A 110 -6.77 -9.75 -3.32
N ALA A 111 -7.52 -10.81 -3.01
CA ALA A 111 -7.64 -11.99 -3.87
C ALA A 111 -8.38 -11.74 -5.20
N CYS A 112 -9.21 -10.70 -5.31
CA CYS A 112 -9.80 -10.28 -6.57
C CYS A 112 -8.85 -9.45 -7.45
N PHE A 113 -7.84 -8.79 -6.86
CA PHE A 113 -6.96 -7.85 -7.56
C PHE A 113 -5.52 -8.36 -7.77
N ALA A 114 -5.11 -9.43 -7.08
CA ALA A 114 -3.80 -10.06 -7.24
C ALA A 114 -3.93 -11.53 -7.72
N PRO A 115 -2.95 -12.04 -8.49
CA PRO A 115 -2.89 -13.45 -8.84
C PRO A 115 -2.55 -14.32 -7.61
N ALA A 116 -2.92 -15.59 -7.65
CA ALA A 116 -2.91 -16.49 -6.47
C ALA A 116 -1.53 -16.62 -5.80
N ASP A 117 -0.44 -16.61 -6.58
CA ASP A 117 0.94 -16.62 -6.08
C ASP A 117 1.27 -15.38 -5.23
N GLN A 118 0.75 -14.21 -5.62
CA GLN A 118 0.92 -12.97 -4.85
C GLN A 118 0.01 -12.94 -3.61
N VAL A 119 -1.16 -13.57 -3.66
CA VAL A 119 -2.05 -13.71 -2.48
C VAL A 119 -1.42 -14.62 -1.43
N GLU A 120 -0.86 -15.77 -1.83
CA GLU A 120 -0.12 -16.67 -0.94
C GLU A 120 1.13 -15.98 -0.35
N LEU A 121 1.88 -15.25 -1.19
CA LEU A 121 2.99 -14.41 -0.73
C LEU A 121 2.55 -13.36 0.30
N TYR A 122 1.43 -12.67 0.06
CA TYR A 122 0.89 -11.68 1.00
C TYR A 122 0.55 -12.33 2.36
N GLN A 123 -0.16 -13.46 2.35
CA GLN A 123 -0.52 -14.19 3.56
C GLN A 123 0.72 -14.64 4.36
N ARG A 124 1.74 -15.15 3.67
CA ARG A 124 3.00 -15.53 4.30
C ARG A 124 3.71 -14.32 4.93
N LEU A 125 3.86 -13.22 4.18
CA LEU A 125 4.49 -12.00 4.68
C LEU A 125 3.71 -11.35 5.84
N GLU A 126 2.37 -11.39 5.80
CA GLU A 126 1.52 -10.88 6.86
C GLU A 126 1.68 -11.71 8.15
N PHE A 127 1.76 -13.04 8.03
CA PHE A 127 2.07 -13.93 9.16
C PHE A 127 3.49 -13.68 9.70
N GLU A 128 4.51 -13.59 8.83
CA GLU A 128 5.88 -13.27 9.21
C GLU A 128 5.98 -11.94 9.96
N ARG A 129 5.30 -10.90 9.46
CA ARG A 129 5.21 -9.60 10.14
C ARG A 129 4.46 -9.70 11.46
N GLY A 130 3.37 -10.47 11.52
CA GLY A 130 2.63 -10.74 12.76
C GLY A 130 3.51 -11.35 13.86
N VAL A 131 4.34 -12.34 13.50
CA VAL A 131 5.30 -12.97 14.42
C VAL A 131 6.42 -12.00 14.82
N GLN A 132 6.88 -11.11 13.94
CA GLN A 132 7.88 -10.08 14.27
C GLN A 132 7.36 -8.97 15.19
N LEU A 133 6.06 -8.68 15.13
CA LEU A 133 5.42 -7.61 15.92
C LEU A 133 4.85 -8.09 17.25
N ASP A 134 4.68 -9.40 17.45
CA ASP A 134 4.18 -10.00 18.69
C ASP A 134 5.35 -10.37 19.63
N PRO A 135 5.55 -9.66 20.76
CA PRO A 135 6.65 -9.94 21.69
C PRO A 135 6.53 -11.31 22.39
N SER A 136 5.38 -11.97 22.29
CA SER A 136 5.16 -13.32 22.82
C SER A 136 5.50 -14.44 21.82
N ARG A 137 6.07 -14.10 20.65
CA ARG A 137 6.42 -15.09 19.61
C ARG A 137 7.86 -14.93 19.13
N ALA A 138 8.50 -16.06 18.81
CA ALA A 138 9.78 -16.08 18.13
C ALA A 138 9.84 -17.19 17.07
N TRP A 139 10.53 -16.90 15.97
CA TRP A 139 10.97 -17.91 15.01
C TRP A 139 12.08 -18.78 15.62
N CYS A 140 11.96 -20.10 15.47
CA CYS A 140 13.02 -21.04 15.78
C CYS A 140 14.30 -20.69 14.98
N PRO A 141 15.50 -20.63 15.60
CA PRO A 141 16.75 -20.30 14.91
C PRO A 141 17.26 -21.41 13.98
N VAL A 142 16.69 -22.62 14.04
CA VAL A 142 17.03 -23.74 13.14
C VAL A 142 16.35 -23.52 11.79
N LEU A 143 17.16 -23.25 10.75
CA LEU A 143 16.72 -22.91 9.39
C LEU A 143 15.69 -23.88 8.80
N GLU A 144 15.92 -25.19 8.95
CA GLU A 144 15.02 -26.25 8.44
C GLU A 144 13.70 -26.37 9.23
N CYS A 145 13.62 -25.79 10.43
CA CYS A 145 12.49 -26.01 11.34
C CYS A 145 11.33 -25.03 11.08
N GLN A 146 11.64 -23.75 10.86
CA GLN A 146 10.66 -22.67 10.60
C GLN A 146 9.45 -22.63 11.57
N ALA A 147 9.58 -23.18 12.78
CA ALA A 147 8.49 -23.19 13.75
C ALA A 147 8.39 -21.85 14.49
N VAL A 148 7.16 -21.38 14.71
CA VAL A 148 6.88 -20.24 15.61
C VAL A 148 6.70 -20.78 17.02
N CYS A 149 7.55 -20.32 17.93
CA CYS A 149 7.58 -20.71 19.34
C CYS A 149 6.97 -19.59 20.19
N SER A 150 6.24 -19.95 21.24
CA SER A 150 5.71 -18.98 22.22
C SER A 150 6.78 -18.63 23.26
N ILE A 151 6.98 -17.35 23.51
CA ILE A 151 7.82 -16.83 24.59
C ILE A 151 6.95 -16.68 25.83
N GLY A 152 7.35 -17.29 26.94
CA GLY A 152 6.69 -17.10 28.24
C GLY A 152 6.90 -15.68 28.78
N PRO A 153 6.00 -15.17 29.65
CA PRO A 153 6.15 -13.83 30.21
C PRO A 153 7.43 -13.73 31.06
N SER A 154 8.44 -13.00 30.56
CA SER A 154 9.63 -12.64 31.34
C SER A 154 9.31 -11.59 32.39
N SER A 155 9.87 -11.73 33.59
CA SER A 155 10.05 -10.60 34.51
C SER A 155 11.07 -9.61 33.91
N GLU A 156 10.67 -8.34 33.83
CA GLU A 156 11.55 -7.18 33.64
C GLU A 156 12.55 -7.27 32.47
N GLY A 157 12.09 -7.77 31.31
CA GLY A 157 12.88 -7.75 30.06
C GLY A 157 14.08 -8.69 30.03
N GLN A 158 14.22 -9.57 31.02
CA GLN A 158 15.32 -10.53 31.06
C GLN A 158 15.11 -11.66 30.01
N PRO A 159 16.17 -12.06 29.27
CA PRO A 159 16.09 -13.17 28.32
C PRO A 159 15.71 -14.48 29.01
N THR A 160 14.96 -15.30 28.29
CA THR A 160 14.34 -16.55 28.77
C THR A 160 14.57 -17.70 27.80
N SER A 161 14.52 -18.93 28.30
CA SER A 161 14.58 -20.13 27.47
C SER A 161 13.27 -20.34 26.70
N VAL A 162 13.40 -20.58 25.40
CA VAL A 162 12.29 -20.86 24.49
C VAL A 162 12.50 -22.26 23.91
N PRO A 163 11.71 -23.27 24.32
CA PRO A 163 11.77 -24.61 23.74
C PRO A 163 10.97 -24.66 22.44
N CYS A 164 11.62 -25.06 21.34
CA CYS A 164 10.91 -25.36 20.10
C CYS A 164 10.24 -26.74 20.16
N LEU A 165 8.92 -26.79 20.02
CA LEU A 165 8.17 -28.05 20.07
C LEU A 165 8.32 -28.94 18.83
N ALA A 166 8.83 -28.38 17.72
CA ALA A 166 8.97 -29.11 16.44
C ALA A 166 10.34 -29.78 16.26
N CYS A 167 11.43 -29.19 16.79
CA CYS A 167 12.79 -29.73 16.68
C CYS A 167 13.50 -29.91 18.04
N HIS A 168 12.80 -29.67 19.15
CA HIS A 168 13.30 -29.78 20.53
C HIS A 168 14.53 -28.93 20.88
N THR A 169 14.94 -28.01 20.00
CA THR A 169 16.01 -27.05 20.27
C THR A 169 15.53 -25.99 21.25
N VAL A 170 16.34 -25.68 22.27
CA VAL A 170 16.07 -24.62 23.25
C VAL A 170 16.99 -23.43 22.98
N PHE A 171 16.40 -22.25 22.82
CA PHE A 171 17.13 -21.02 22.45
C PHE A 171 16.72 -19.82 23.32
N CYS A 172 17.52 -18.77 23.29
CA CYS A 172 17.29 -17.53 24.02
C CYS A 172 16.28 -16.62 23.31
N SER A 173 15.26 -16.13 24.03
CA SER A 173 14.27 -15.16 23.50
C SER A 173 14.88 -13.85 22.99
N GLY A 174 16.00 -13.39 23.59
CA GLY A 174 16.74 -12.19 23.18
C GLY A 174 17.68 -12.42 21.99
N CYS A 175 18.85 -13.02 22.24
CA CYS A 175 19.89 -13.17 21.22
C CYS A 175 19.65 -14.29 20.19
N ARG A 176 18.62 -15.13 20.38
CA ARG A 176 18.28 -16.30 19.53
C ARG A 176 19.37 -17.38 19.44
N GLY A 177 20.44 -17.28 20.24
CA GLY A 177 21.45 -18.32 20.40
C GLY A 177 20.98 -19.50 21.26
N PRO A 178 21.76 -20.61 21.33
CA PRO A 178 21.47 -21.76 22.18
C PRO A 178 21.34 -21.37 23.65
N TRP A 179 20.35 -21.92 24.36
CA TRP A 179 20.19 -21.69 25.79
C TRP A 179 21.06 -22.64 26.63
N GLN A 180 21.65 -22.12 27.71
CA GLN A 180 22.47 -22.87 28.66
C GLN A 180 22.31 -22.33 30.09
N ASP A 181 22.75 -23.07 31.10
CA ASP A 181 22.71 -22.62 32.49
C ASP A 181 23.58 -21.36 32.68
N GLY A 182 23.01 -20.35 33.36
CA GLY A 182 23.66 -19.05 33.54
C GLY A 182 23.84 -18.23 32.25
N HIS A 183 23.09 -18.52 31.17
CA HIS A 183 23.20 -17.82 29.89
C HIS A 183 23.07 -16.29 30.04
N ALA A 184 24.17 -15.59 29.76
CA ALA A 184 24.18 -14.16 29.46
C ALA A 184 24.12 -13.96 27.94
N CYS A 185 23.21 -13.11 27.46
CA CYS A 185 23.25 -12.70 26.05
C CYS A 185 24.60 -12.03 25.78
N PRO A 186 25.30 -12.37 24.67
CA PRO A 186 26.38 -11.51 24.20
C PRO A 186 25.78 -10.12 23.95
N GLU A 187 26.45 -9.08 24.46
CA GLU A 187 26.13 -7.67 24.19
C GLU A 187 25.83 -7.52 22.70
N HIS A 188 24.73 -6.83 22.34
CA HIS A 188 24.25 -6.75 20.95
C HIS A 188 25.27 -6.05 20.04
N GLN A 189 26.28 -6.78 19.57
CA GLN A 189 27.11 -6.35 18.45
C GLN A 189 26.23 -6.43 17.20
N PRO A 190 26.01 -5.31 16.49
CA PRO A 190 25.40 -5.36 15.16
C PRO A 190 26.22 -6.32 14.30
N MET A 191 25.57 -7.15 13.47
CA MET A 191 26.30 -8.10 12.63
C MET A 191 27.12 -7.36 11.55
N THR A 192 28.36 -7.02 11.89
CA THR A 192 29.38 -6.46 10.98
C THR A 192 30.72 -7.19 11.13
N SER A 193 30.71 -8.50 11.40
CA SER A 193 31.93 -9.32 11.44
C SER A 193 31.67 -10.82 11.25
N SER A 194 31.32 -11.23 10.04
CA SER A 194 31.61 -12.58 9.55
C SER A 194 32.70 -12.50 8.48
N SER A 195 33.92 -12.18 8.92
CA SER A 195 35.15 -12.27 8.14
C SER A 195 36.23 -12.83 9.07
N PRO A 196 36.75 -14.04 8.85
CA PRO A 196 37.79 -14.60 9.70
C PRO A 196 39.15 -13.95 9.40
N ALA A 197 39.99 -13.87 10.43
CA ALA A 197 41.41 -13.50 10.40
C ALA A 197 41.79 -12.07 9.94
N SER A 198 41.93 -11.15 10.90
CA SER A 198 43.28 -10.76 11.38
C SER A 198 43.19 -9.72 12.50
N GLU A 199 44.19 -9.73 13.37
CA GLU A 199 44.28 -8.79 14.49
C GLU A 199 44.58 -7.37 14.01
N SER A 200 43.84 -6.36 14.49
CA SER A 200 44.45 -5.19 15.16
C SER A 200 43.47 -4.08 15.54
N ARG A 201 43.60 -3.65 16.80
CA ARG A 201 43.43 -2.28 17.32
C ARG A 201 42.02 -1.67 17.28
N GLY A 202 41.55 -1.32 18.46
CA GLY A 202 40.23 -0.74 18.70
C GLY A 202 39.98 0.52 17.88
N ARG A 203 38.85 0.53 17.18
CA ARG A 203 38.31 1.70 16.49
C ARG A 203 36.93 1.95 17.07
N SER A 204 36.83 2.95 17.94
CA SER A 204 35.55 3.52 18.37
C SER A 204 34.92 4.26 17.19
N CYS A 205 34.44 3.50 16.19
CA CYS A 205 33.61 4.04 15.13
C CYS A 205 32.29 4.49 15.76
N SER A 206 32.04 5.80 15.73
CA SER A 206 30.75 6.36 16.09
C SER A 206 29.67 5.77 15.18
N ASP A 207 28.87 4.88 15.76
CA ASP A 207 27.77 4.14 15.11
C ASP A 207 26.83 5.06 14.28
N SER A 208 26.72 6.33 14.67
CA SER A 208 25.95 7.41 14.02
C SER A 208 25.96 7.46 12.48
N ASP A 209 27.07 7.08 11.84
CA ASP A 209 27.29 7.23 10.39
C ASP A 209 27.18 5.91 9.58
N LEU A 210 26.82 4.78 10.21
CA LEU A 210 26.50 3.56 9.45
C LEU A 210 25.28 3.82 8.53
N PRO A 211 25.27 3.32 7.28
CA PRO A 211 24.17 3.52 6.33
C PRO A 211 22.94 2.65 6.64
N ILE A 212 23.08 1.60 7.47
CA ILE A 212 22.04 0.62 7.81
C ILE A 212 21.93 0.53 9.33
N LYS A 213 20.71 0.58 9.87
CA LYS A 213 20.40 0.36 11.30
C LYS A 213 19.11 -0.43 11.47
N GLN A 214 18.90 -1.01 12.64
CA GLN A 214 17.65 -1.69 12.98
C GLN A 214 16.59 -0.71 13.49
N CYS A 215 15.32 -0.97 13.18
CA CYS A 215 14.19 -0.27 13.79
C CYS A 215 14.09 -0.63 15.29
N PRO A 216 14.03 0.35 16.21
CA PRO A 216 13.99 0.08 17.65
C PRO A 216 12.71 -0.63 18.12
N MET A 217 11.63 -0.62 17.33
CA MET A 217 10.36 -1.29 17.67
C MET A 217 10.20 -2.69 17.09
N CYS A 218 10.84 -3.03 15.97
CA CYS A 218 10.63 -4.33 15.30
C CYS A 218 11.89 -5.02 14.77
N GLY A 219 13.09 -4.46 15.00
CA GLY A 219 14.37 -5.09 14.62
C GLY A 219 14.68 -5.16 13.12
N VAL A 220 13.74 -4.82 12.24
CA VAL A 220 13.94 -4.75 10.77
C VAL A 220 15.07 -3.78 10.44
N TYR A 221 16.03 -4.23 9.62
CA TYR A 221 17.08 -3.40 9.07
C TYR A 221 16.52 -2.38 8.08
N ILE A 222 16.94 -1.13 8.22
CA ILE A 222 16.54 0.00 7.40
C ILE A 222 17.81 0.71 6.93
N GLU A 223 17.91 0.94 5.62
CA GLU A 223 18.95 1.77 5.01
C GLU A 223 18.50 3.24 4.98
N ARG A 224 19.42 4.17 5.26
CA ARG A 224 19.16 5.61 5.15
C ARG A 224 19.62 6.15 3.79
N ASN A 225 18.66 6.42 2.92
CA ASN A 225 18.85 7.01 1.58
C ASN A 225 19.18 8.52 1.56
N GLN A 226 19.94 9.00 2.56
CA GLN A 226 20.33 10.40 2.78
C GLN A 226 19.16 11.36 3.09
N GLY A 227 19.47 12.64 3.34
CA GLY A 227 18.47 13.64 3.70
C GLY A 227 18.01 13.54 5.16
N CYS A 228 16.72 13.26 5.38
CA CYS A 228 16.09 13.34 6.70
C CYS A 228 16.72 12.37 7.73
N ALA A 229 16.80 12.80 8.98
CA ALA A 229 17.18 11.94 10.12
C ALA A 229 16.01 11.43 10.95
N GLN A 230 14.79 11.95 10.72
CA GLN A 230 13.56 11.34 11.22
C GLN A 230 13.17 10.25 10.23
N MET A 231 13.11 9.00 10.69
CA MET A 231 12.88 7.83 9.85
C MET A 231 11.59 7.13 10.25
N LEU A 232 10.85 6.67 9.25
CA LEU A 232 9.61 5.92 9.39
C LEU A 232 9.86 4.47 8.97
N CYS A 233 9.71 3.52 9.89
CA CYS A 233 9.83 2.10 9.54
C CYS A 233 8.65 1.67 8.66
N LYS A 234 8.94 1.19 7.44
CA LYS A 234 7.90 0.73 6.52
C LYS A 234 7.07 -0.44 7.08
N SER A 235 7.66 -1.31 7.90
CA SER A 235 7.00 -2.51 8.46
C SER A 235 6.05 -2.20 9.62
N CYS A 236 6.54 -1.54 10.68
CA CYS A 236 5.77 -1.26 11.90
C CYS A 236 5.18 0.16 11.98
N LYS A 237 5.48 1.03 11.02
CA LYS A 237 5.11 2.46 10.98
C LYS A 237 5.62 3.31 12.14
N HIS A 238 6.55 2.78 12.94
CA HIS A 238 7.23 3.53 13.98
C HIS A 238 8.14 4.62 13.41
N THR A 239 8.04 5.82 13.95
CA THR A 239 8.84 6.99 13.63
C THR A 239 9.94 7.14 14.70
N PHE A 240 11.19 7.25 14.29
CA PHE A 240 12.33 7.35 15.22
C PHE A 240 13.47 8.23 14.69
N CYS A 241 14.37 8.65 15.57
CA CYS A 241 15.57 9.39 15.20
C CYS A 241 16.70 8.43 14.80
N TRP A 242 17.30 8.60 13.62
CA TRP A 242 18.41 7.77 13.12
C TRP A 242 19.62 7.72 14.07
N TYR A 243 19.93 8.85 14.73
CA TYR A 243 21.16 9.02 15.48
C TYR A 243 21.12 8.48 16.92
N CYS A 244 19.94 8.44 17.54
CA CYS A 244 19.78 8.01 18.94
C CYS A 244 18.68 6.96 19.14
N LEU A 245 18.02 6.53 18.06
CA LEU A 245 16.95 5.52 18.04
C LEU A 245 15.76 5.81 18.98
N GLN A 246 15.60 7.06 19.40
CA GLN A 246 14.46 7.51 20.21
C GLN A 246 13.14 7.50 19.42
N ASN A 247 12.06 7.10 20.10
CA ASN A 247 10.69 7.16 19.61
C ASN A 247 10.28 8.62 19.31
N LEU A 248 9.77 8.87 18.10
CA LEU A 248 9.26 10.15 17.62
C LEU A 248 7.80 10.07 17.11
N ASP A 249 7.06 9.00 17.40
CA ASP A 249 5.66 8.81 16.94
C ASP A 249 4.74 9.98 17.36
N GLY A 250 4.97 10.55 18.53
CA GLY A 250 4.27 11.73 19.04
C GLY A 250 4.91 13.09 18.67
N ASP A 251 6.13 13.11 18.13
CA ASP A 251 6.88 14.34 17.87
C ASP A 251 6.66 14.90 16.45
N ILE A 252 5.39 15.15 16.14
CA ILE A 252 4.92 15.78 14.89
C ILE A 252 5.57 17.17 14.67
N PHE A 253 6.03 17.80 15.76
CA PHE A 253 6.71 19.09 15.75
C PHE A 253 8.23 18.99 15.70
N LEU A 254 8.82 17.79 15.55
CA LEU A 254 10.27 17.55 15.45
C LEU A 254 11.08 18.24 16.57
N ARG A 255 10.50 18.39 17.77
CA ARG A 255 11.08 19.11 18.92
C ARG A 255 12.37 18.44 19.42
N HIS A 256 12.52 17.15 19.17
CA HIS A 256 13.74 16.37 19.37
C HIS A 256 14.98 17.00 18.69
N TYR A 257 14.82 17.65 17.54
CA TYR A 257 15.93 18.26 16.79
C TYR A 257 16.21 19.72 17.19
N ASP A 258 15.46 20.29 18.13
CA ASP A 258 15.64 21.68 18.58
C ASP A 258 16.58 21.79 19.80
N LYS A 259 16.77 20.69 20.55
CA LYS A 259 17.53 20.62 21.81
C LYS A 259 18.25 19.27 21.96
N GLY A 260 19.22 19.20 22.88
CA GLY A 260 19.91 17.95 23.20
C GLY A 260 20.91 17.46 22.12
N PRO A 261 21.31 16.18 22.16
CA PRO A 261 22.42 15.66 21.36
C PRO A 261 22.14 15.59 19.85
N CYS A 262 20.87 15.47 19.44
CA CYS A 262 20.47 15.43 18.02
C CYS A 262 20.08 16.80 17.46
N ARG A 263 20.40 17.90 18.17
CA ARG A 263 20.05 19.25 17.74
C ARG A 263 20.63 19.57 16.35
N ASN A 264 19.80 20.15 15.48
CA ASN A 264 20.11 20.49 14.08
C ASN A 264 20.46 19.29 13.17
N MET A 265 20.45 18.04 13.66
CA MET A 265 20.82 16.86 12.87
C MET A 265 19.73 16.36 11.91
N LEU A 266 18.65 17.13 11.70
CA LEU A 266 17.52 16.72 10.86
C LEU A 266 17.87 16.57 9.36
N GLY A 267 18.96 17.20 8.90
CA GLY A 267 19.45 17.09 7.51
C GLY A 267 18.78 18.01 6.50
N HIS A 268 17.79 18.83 6.91
CA HIS A 268 17.19 19.86 6.06
C HIS A 268 16.73 21.08 6.89
N SER A 269 16.60 22.24 6.24
CA SER A 269 16.12 23.44 6.91
C SER A 269 14.61 23.39 7.14
N ARG A 270 14.20 23.50 8.41
CA ARG A 270 12.79 23.55 8.85
C ARG A 270 12.03 24.77 8.32
N ALA A 271 12.73 25.77 7.79
CA ALA A 271 12.16 27.01 7.31
C ALA A 271 11.10 26.79 6.21
N SER A 272 11.30 25.84 5.30
CA SER A 272 10.33 25.57 4.22
C SER A 272 8.98 25.07 4.75
N VAL A 273 8.99 24.17 5.73
CA VAL A 273 7.76 23.60 6.33
C VAL A 273 7.01 24.66 7.14
N MET A 274 7.72 25.48 7.93
CA MET A 274 7.09 26.56 8.70
C MET A 274 6.62 27.71 7.80
N TRP A 275 7.39 28.05 6.76
CA TRP A 275 6.99 29.04 5.76
C TRP A 275 5.74 28.60 5.02
N ASN A 276 5.70 27.37 4.51
CA ASN A 276 4.52 26.84 3.81
C ASN A 276 3.28 26.82 4.71
N ARG A 277 3.39 26.35 5.96
CA ARG A 277 2.27 26.40 6.92
C ARG A 277 1.79 27.83 7.19
N THR A 278 2.70 28.77 7.41
CA THR A 278 2.37 30.18 7.67
C THR A 278 1.76 30.85 6.43
N GLN A 279 2.26 30.53 5.24
CA GLN A 279 1.75 31.02 3.96
C GLN A 279 0.33 30.51 3.69
N VAL A 280 0.05 29.22 3.90
CA VAL A 280 -1.31 28.67 3.75
C VAL A 280 -2.30 29.33 4.71
N VAL A 281 -1.93 29.49 5.99
CA VAL A 281 -2.77 30.22 6.96
C VAL A 281 -2.98 31.68 6.53
N GLY A 282 -1.92 32.36 6.06
CA GLY A 282 -2.02 33.73 5.54
C GLY A 282 -2.92 33.86 4.31
N ILE A 283 -2.88 32.91 3.39
CA ILE A 283 -3.78 32.85 2.22
C ILE A 283 -5.22 32.64 2.67
N LEU A 284 -5.49 31.68 3.56
CA LEU A 284 -6.84 31.41 4.06
C LEU A 284 -7.43 32.64 4.78
N VAL A 285 -6.68 33.27 5.68
CA VAL A 285 -7.09 34.50 6.37
C VAL A 285 -7.30 35.65 5.36
N GLY A 286 -6.39 35.83 4.41
CA GLY A 286 -6.49 36.86 3.37
C GLY A 286 -7.74 36.70 2.50
N VAL A 287 -8.02 35.47 2.02
CA VAL A 287 -9.23 35.16 1.25
C VAL A 287 -10.48 35.37 2.10
N SER A 288 -10.50 34.95 3.37
CA SER A 288 -11.64 35.20 4.26
C SER A 288 -11.93 36.69 4.45
N VAL A 289 -10.89 37.53 4.65
CA VAL A 289 -11.05 38.98 4.76
C VAL A 289 -11.54 39.59 3.45
N ILE A 290 -10.98 39.19 2.30
CA ILE A 290 -11.41 39.66 0.98
C ILE A 290 -12.89 39.32 0.75
N VAL A 291 -13.33 38.10 1.06
CA VAL A 291 -14.75 37.70 0.92
C VAL A 291 -15.65 38.50 1.86
N LEU A 292 -15.25 38.71 3.11
CA LEU A 292 -16.02 39.51 4.09
C LEU A 292 -16.18 40.98 3.67
N VAL A 293 -15.19 41.58 3.01
CA VAL A 293 -15.24 42.99 2.56
C VAL A 293 -15.89 43.13 1.19
N ALA A 294 -15.60 42.22 0.25
CA ALA A 294 -16.13 42.27 -1.10
C ALA A 294 -17.62 41.89 -1.18
N SER A 295 -18.09 40.94 -0.34
CA SER A 295 -19.48 40.48 -0.37
C SER A 295 -20.50 41.62 -0.14
N PRO A 296 -20.38 42.48 0.90
CA PRO A 296 -21.23 43.67 1.05
C PRO A 296 -21.18 44.63 -0.14
N LEU A 297 -19.99 44.87 -0.71
CA LEU A 297 -19.81 45.79 -1.85
C LEU A 297 -20.46 45.24 -3.13
N LEU A 298 -20.35 43.93 -3.37
CA LEU A 298 -21.01 43.25 -4.50
C LEU A 298 -22.54 43.23 -4.34
N LEU A 299 -23.06 43.05 -3.12
CA LEU A 299 -24.49 43.15 -2.84
C LEU A 299 -25.03 44.57 -3.10
N LEU A 300 -24.29 45.61 -2.73
CA LEU A 300 -24.63 47.00 -3.01
C LEU A 300 -24.54 47.35 -4.51
N ALA A 301 -23.56 46.78 -5.23
CA ALA A 301 -23.40 46.99 -6.67
C ALA A 301 -24.38 46.15 -7.53
N SER A 302 -24.91 45.04 -6.99
CA SER A 302 -25.77 44.09 -7.70
C SER A 302 -26.94 44.74 -8.46
N PRO A 303 -27.75 45.65 -7.88
CA PRO A 303 -28.85 46.31 -8.61
C PRO A 303 -28.35 47.12 -9.82
N CYS A 304 -27.22 47.81 -9.67
CA CYS A 304 -26.61 48.59 -10.76
C CYS A 304 -26.06 47.68 -11.86
N ILE A 305 -25.40 46.58 -11.51
CA ILE A 305 -24.85 45.59 -12.44
C ILE A 305 -25.99 44.92 -13.24
N LEU A 306 -27.06 44.48 -12.57
CA LEU A 306 -28.27 43.95 -13.22
C LEU A 306 -28.92 44.98 -14.16
N CYS A 307 -29.11 46.24 -13.72
CA CYS A 307 -29.66 47.30 -14.56
C CYS A 307 -28.79 47.65 -15.79
N CYS A 308 -27.47 47.46 -15.71
CA CYS A 308 -26.56 47.65 -16.85
C CYS A 308 -26.59 46.46 -17.82
N LEU A 309 -26.61 45.22 -17.31
CA LEU A 309 -26.66 44.01 -18.14
C LEU A 309 -27.99 43.86 -18.90
N CYS A 310 -29.11 44.31 -18.33
CA CYS A 310 -30.42 44.25 -18.98
C CYS A 310 -30.65 45.31 -20.09
N LYS A 311 -29.67 46.17 -20.42
CA LYS A 311 -29.92 47.37 -21.25
C LYS A 311 -29.77 47.31 -22.78
N PRO A 312 -29.31 46.23 -23.45
CA PRO A 312 -29.39 46.11 -24.91
C PRO A 312 -30.67 45.38 -25.39
N CYS A 313 -31.85 45.77 -24.88
CA CYS A 313 -33.14 45.17 -25.27
C CYS A 313 -34.25 46.20 -25.59
N ARG A 314 -33.93 47.26 -26.35
CA ARG A 314 -34.97 48.07 -27.01
C ARG A 314 -34.50 48.76 -28.31
N GLY A 315 -34.75 48.08 -29.45
CA GLY A 315 -35.11 48.77 -30.69
C GLY A 315 -34.29 48.49 -31.96
N LYS A 316 -34.79 47.60 -32.82
CA LYS A 316 -35.30 47.96 -34.17
C LYS A 316 -36.09 46.80 -34.79
N LYS A 317 -37.13 47.13 -35.58
CA LYS A 317 -38.11 46.17 -36.15
C LYS A 317 -37.71 45.67 -37.55
N LYS A 318 -38.08 44.41 -37.84
CA LYS A 318 -38.37 43.79 -39.15
C LYS A 318 -37.88 44.49 -40.44
N ARG A 319 -37.08 43.79 -41.25
CA ARG A 319 -37.37 43.61 -42.70
C ARG A 319 -36.97 42.22 -43.20
N ARG A 320 -37.95 41.48 -43.75
CA ARG A 320 -37.73 40.35 -44.67
C ARG A 320 -37.10 40.89 -45.96
N LYS A 321 -36.01 40.29 -46.46
CA LYS A 321 -35.74 40.27 -47.91
C LYS A 321 -34.90 39.03 -48.31
N LYS A 322 -35.38 38.35 -49.34
CA LYS A 322 -34.84 37.14 -49.99
C LYS A 322 -33.59 37.46 -50.84
N LYS A 323 -32.60 36.56 -50.83
CA LYS A 323 -31.50 36.26 -51.79
C LYS A 323 -30.71 35.11 -51.12
N GLU A 324 -30.70 33.84 -51.54
CA GLU A 324 -30.46 33.20 -52.86
C GLU A 324 -28.97 33.19 -53.26
N LEU A 325 -28.49 32.02 -53.74
CA LEU A 325 -27.10 31.64 -54.10
C LEU A 325 -26.09 31.53 -52.93
N THR A 326 -25.21 30.53 -52.81
CA THR A 326 -24.98 29.30 -53.62
C THR A 326 -24.44 28.18 -52.70
N GLN A 327 -24.72 26.91 -52.99
CA GLN A 327 -24.04 25.76 -52.38
C GLN A 327 -23.19 25.04 -53.42
N THR A 328 -21.87 25.00 -53.17
CA THR A 328 -20.85 24.15 -53.81
C THR A 328 -19.80 23.93 -52.73
N ASP A 329 -19.81 22.82 -51.99
CA ASP A 329 -19.37 21.49 -52.43
C ASP A 329 -17.84 21.42 -52.55
N ILE A 330 -17.20 20.83 -51.53
CA ILE A 330 -15.78 20.47 -51.48
C ILE A 330 -15.67 19.11 -50.77
N GLN A 331 -15.50 18.07 -51.58
CA GLN A 331 -14.93 16.77 -51.21
C GLN A 331 -13.63 16.58 -52.05
N PRO A 332 -12.80 15.55 -51.79
CA PRO A 332 -11.37 15.72 -51.66
C PRO A 332 -10.63 15.41 -52.97
N GLU A 333 -9.34 15.76 -53.00
CA GLU A 333 -8.40 15.20 -53.98
C GLU A 333 -7.10 14.76 -53.28
N LEU A 334 -6.51 13.71 -53.83
CA LEU A 334 -5.38 12.96 -53.28
C LEU A 334 -4.16 13.12 -54.22
N SER A 335 -3.01 12.60 -53.79
CA SER A 335 -1.81 12.31 -54.62
C SER A 335 -0.90 13.50 -55.00
N PRO A 336 0.33 13.26 -55.52
CA PRO A 336 1.17 12.06 -55.42
C PRO A 336 2.61 12.34 -54.91
N THR A 337 3.38 11.26 -54.79
CA THR A 337 4.80 11.18 -54.41
C THR A 337 5.79 11.88 -55.36
N LYS A 338 6.85 12.50 -54.79
CA LYS A 338 8.30 12.24 -55.02
C LYS A 338 9.15 13.51 -54.83
N SER A 339 10.10 13.47 -53.89
CA SER A 339 11.53 13.38 -54.22
C SER A 339 12.35 12.95 -53.00
#